data_AF-A0A3D2V8I8-F1
#
_entry.id   AF-A0A3D2V8I8-F1
#
_cell.length_a   1.000
_cell.length_b   1.000
_cell.length_c   1.000
_cell.angle_alpha   90.00
_cell.angle_beta   90.00
_cell.angle_gamma   90.00
#
_symmetry.space_group_name_H-M   'P 1'
#
loop_
_entity.id
_entity.type
_entity.pdbx_description
1 polymer ?
#
loop_
_entity_poly.entity_id
_entity_poly.type
_entity_poly.pdbx_seq_one_letter_code
_entity_poly.pdbx_strand_id
1 'polypeptide(L)'
;MYDRSNKEVKSGTGNNGDIEHIENFLDAIRSDTPLALNAEIQIGHTSTMLCHLGNIAQRTGRTLSINPKNGHIVGDDAAMKYWQRDYADGWVEDLTIT
;
A
#
# COMPACT_ATOMS: atom_id res chain seq x y z
N MET A 1 18.41 15.72 0.47
CA MET A 1 19.21 14.67 1.13
C MET A 1 19.48 15.12 2.56
N TYR A 2 19.26 14.23 3.52
CA TYR A 2 19.42 14.50 4.95
C TYR A 2 20.51 13.60 5.53
N ASP A 3 21.24 14.09 6.54
CA ASP A 3 22.17 13.28 7.31
C ASP A 3 21.45 12.45 8.40
N ARG A 4 22.24 11.68 9.16
CA ARG A 4 21.73 10.83 10.26
C ARG A 4 21.14 11.61 11.44
N SER A 5 21.40 12.91 11.53
CA SER A 5 20.81 13.81 12.53
C SER A 5 19.59 14.56 12.00
N ASN A 6 19.06 14.14 10.85
CA ASN A 6 17.95 14.77 10.14
C ASN A 6 18.23 16.21 9.70
N LYS A 7 19.52 16.59 9.53
CA LYS A 7 19.91 17.89 8.98
C LYS A 7 20.01 17.79 7.46
N GLU A 8 19.42 18.75 6.76
CA GLU A 8 19.50 18.80 5.30
C GLU A 8 20.94 19.07 4.85
N VAL A 9 21.48 18.19 4.01
CA VAL A 9 22.85 18.28 3.48
C VAL A 9 22.90 18.63 1.99
N LYS A 10 21.81 18.47 1.26
CA LYS A 10 21.72 18.83 -0.16
C LYS A 10 20.27 18.92 -0.61
N SER A 11 19.85 20.06 -1.13
CA SER A 11 18.59 20.20 -1.86
C SER A 11 18.86 20.16 -3.37
N GLY A 12 17.84 19.79 -4.13
CA GLY A 12 17.85 19.86 -5.59
C GLY A 12 16.46 20.21 -6.07
N THR A 13 16.38 21.06 -7.09
CA THR A 13 15.14 21.37 -7.80
C THR A 13 15.05 20.44 -9.02
N GLY A 14 13.93 19.73 -9.14
CA GLY A 14 13.66 18.82 -10.23
C GLY A 14 12.16 18.57 -10.32
N ASN A 15 11.70 18.18 -11.51
CA ASN A 15 10.32 17.72 -11.65
C ASN A 15 10.20 16.32 -11.02
N ASN A 16 9.37 16.20 -9.99
CA ASN A 16 9.10 14.94 -9.30
C ASN A 16 7.87 14.20 -9.86
N GLY A 17 7.25 14.72 -10.92
CA GLY A 17 6.03 14.16 -11.51
C GLY A 17 4.74 14.65 -10.85
N ASP A 18 4.82 15.55 -9.86
CA ASP A 18 3.65 15.98 -9.09
C ASP A 18 2.58 16.63 -9.98
N ILE A 19 3.00 17.49 -10.92
CA ILE A 19 2.10 18.17 -11.86
C ILE A 19 1.41 17.13 -12.74
N GLU A 20 2.17 16.22 -13.35
CA GLU A 20 1.67 15.19 -14.26
C GLU A 20 0.72 14.21 -13.55
N HIS A 21 1.03 13.85 -12.29
CA HIS A 21 0.16 13.01 -11.47
C HIS A 21 -1.17 13.69 -11.16
N ILE A 22 -1.14 14.97 -10.77
CA ILE A 22 -2.35 15.75 -10.46
C ILE A 22 -3.18 15.96 -11.74
N GLU A 23 -2.55 16.28 -12.87
CA GLU A 23 -3.22 16.45 -14.16
C GLU A 23 -3.95 15.16 -14.58
N ASN A 24 -3.26 14.00 -14.56
CA ASN A 24 -3.87 12.71 -14.89
C ASN A 24 -5.08 12.40 -13.99
N PHE A 25 -4.98 12.68 -12.69
CA PHE A 25 -6.09 12.45 -11.75
C PHE A 25 -7.29 13.35 -12.04
N LEU A 26 -7.06 14.65 -12.25
CA LEU A 26 -8.13 15.60 -12.53
C LEU A 26 -8.79 15.32 -13.88
N ASP A 27 -8.02 14.93 -14.89
CA ASP A 27 -8.55 14.60 -16.21
C ASP A 27 -9.41 13.34 -16.17
N ALA A 28 -8.97 12.29 -15.47
CA ALA A 28 -9.76 11.08 -15.28
C ALA A 28 -11.12 11.37 -14.60
N ILE A 29 -11.15 12.29 -13.63
CA ILE A 29 -12.41 12.74 -12.99
C ILE A 29 -13.27 13.53 -13.98
N ARG A 30 -12.70 14.55 -14.62
CA ARG A 30 -13.45 15.47 -15.50
C ARG A 30 -14.04 14.76 -16.71
N SER A 31 -13.35 13.75 -17.22
CA SER A 31 -13.76 12.98 -18.39
C SER A 31 -14.52 11.69 -18.05
N ASP A 32 -14.74 11.41 -16.76
CA ASP A 32 -15.39 10.17 -16.28
C ASP A 32 -14.71 8.90 -16.82
N THR A 33 -13.37 8.90 -16.80
CA THR A 33 -12.52 7.80 -17.29
C THR A 33 -11.58 7.26 -16.18
N PRO A 34 -12.11 6.64 -15.11
CA PRO A 34 -11.29 6.22 -13.96
C PRO A 34 -10.17 5.24 -14.32
N LEU A 35 -10.35 4.41 -15.36
CA LEU A 35 -9.33 3.46 -15.82
C LEU A 35 -8.20 4.11 -16.65
N ALA A 36 -8.27 5.42 -16.92
CA ALA A 36 -7.18 6.18 -17.52
C ALA A 36 -6.12 6.64 -16.50
N LEU A 37 -6.31 6.32 -15.21
CA LEU A 37 -5.32 6.59 -14.17
C LEU A 37 -4.06 5.75 -14.39
N ASN A 38 -2.90 6.42 -14.38
CA ASN A 38 -1.61 5.73 -14.42
C ASN A 38 -1.31 4.97 -13.11
N ALA A 39 -1.98 5.34 -12.02
CA ALA A 39 -1.81 4.78 -10.68
C ALA A 39 -3.19 4.41 -10.07
N GLU A 40 -3.86 3.46 -10.71
CA GLU A 40 -5.16 2.93 -10.26
C GLU A 40 -5.07 2.24 -8.87
N ILE A 41 -6.18 2.15 -8.14
CA ILE A 41 -6.21 1.63 -6.75
C ILE A 41 -5.62 0.23 -6.62
N GLN A 42 -5.77 -0.64 -7.62
CA GLN A 42 -5.22 -2.00 -7.59
C GLN A 42 -3.69 -2.02 -7.55
N ILE A 43 -3.04 -1.06 -8.22
CA ILE A 43 -1.58 -0.89 -8.19
C ILE A 43 -1.15 -0.43 -6.79
N GLY A 44 -1.87 0.54 -6.22
CA GLY A 44 -1.65 1.03 -4.84
C GLY A 44 -1.83 -0.07 -3.79
N HIS A 45 -2.90 -0.86 -3.92
CA HIS A 45 -3.18 -2.00 -3.05
C HIS A 45 -2.06 -3.05 -3.12
N THR A 46 -1.64 -3.44 -4.33
CA THR A 46 -0.61 -4.47 -4.51
C THR A 46 0.75 -4.05 -3.94
N SER A 47 1.16 -2.80 -4.17
CA SER A 47 2.43 -2.28 -3.65
C SER A 47 2.44 -2.18 -2.13
N THR A 48 1.34 -1.71 -1.53
CA THR A 48 1.20 -1.60 -0.07
C THR A 48 1.12 -2.98 0.60
N MET A 49 0.37 -3.91 0.00
CA MET A 49 0.26 -5.29 0.46
C MET A 49 1.64 -5.97 0.55
N LEU A 50 2.52 -5.73 -0.42
CA LEU A 50 3.86 -6.29 -0.42
C LEU A 50 4.69 -5.82 0.78
N CYS A 51 4.59 -4.55 1.16
CA CYS A 51 5.24 -4.02 2.36
C CYS A 51 4.73 -4.70 3.64
N HIS A 52 3.42 -4.92 3.74
CA HIS A 52 2.83 -5.61 4.88
C HIS A 52 3.28 -7.08 4.96
N LEU A 53 3.23 -7.80 3.84
CA LEU A 53 3.71 -9.18 3.76
C LEU A 53 5.20 -9.29 4.12
N GLY A 54 6.03 -8.34 3.67
CA GLY A 54 7.45 -8.27 4.05
C GLY A 54 7.65 -8.11 5.55
N ASN A 55 6.86 -7.24 6.20
CA ASN A 55 6.89 -7.08 7.64
C ASN A 55 6.44 -8.34 8.38
N ILE A 56 5.41 -9.04 7.89
CA ILE A 56 4.95 -10.30 8.49
C ILE A 56 6.04 -11.38 8.36
N ALA A 57 6.63 -11.54 7.17
CA ALA A 57 7.71 -12.49 6.93
C ALA A 57 8.93 -12.22 7.83
N GLN A 58 9.26 -10.94 8.03
CA GLN A 58 10.35 -10.53 8.92
C GLN A 58 10.06 -10.89 10.39
N ARG A 59 8.83 -10.68 10.85
CA ARG A 59 8.41 -11.01 12.23
C ARG A 59 8.33 -12.50 12.49
N THR A 60 7.95 -13.29 11.50
CA THR A 60 7.82 -14.75 11.62
C THR A 60 9.12 -15.50 11.31
N GLY A 61 10.11 -14.82 10.72
CA GLY A 61 11.43 -15.36 10.42
C GLY A 61 11.44 -16.38 9.28
N ARG A 62 10.47 -16.34 8.37
CA ARG A 62 10.31 -17.32 7.29
C ARG A 62 9.61 -16.75 6.06
N THR A 63 9.79 -17.42 4.93
CA THR A 63 9.06 -17.12 3.69
C THR A 63 7.57 -17.45 3.86
N LEU A 64 6.70 -16.57 3.35
CA LEU A 64 5.26 -16.77 3.33
C LEU A 64 4.82 -17.32 1.96
N SER A 65 3.96 -18.34 1.98
CA SER A 65 3.18 -18.74 0.80
C SER A 65 1.89 -17.94 0.76
N ILE A 66 1.60 -17.31 -0.38
CA ILE A 66 0.41 -16.47 -0.56
C ILE A 66 -0.42 -16.91 -1.76
N ASN A 67 -1.71 -16.62 -1.73
CA ASN A 67 -2.56 -16.67 -2.91
C ASN A 67 -2.32 -15.40 -3.75
N PRO A 68 -1.78 -15.50 -4.97
CA PRO A 68 -1.42 -14.33 -5.78
C PRO A 68 -2.62 -13.50 -6.24
N LYS A 69 -3.85 -14.03 -6.14
CA LYS A 69 -5.07 -13.31 -6.54
C LYS A 69 -5.54 -12.30 -5.49
N ASN A 70 -5.28 -12.55 -4.22
CA ASN A 70 -5.79 -11.72 -3.12
C ASN A 70 -4.75 -11.41 -2.03
N GLY A 71 -3.52 -11.94 -2.14
CA GLY A 71 -2.44 -11.71 -1.20
C GLY A 71 -2.53 -12.48 0.11
N HIS A 72 -3.61 -13.25 0.36
CA HIS A 72 -3.78 -13.97 1.63
C HIS A 72 -2.69 -15.03 1.82
N ILE A 73 -2.17 -15.11 3.05
CA ILE A 73 -1.22 -16.14 3.46
C ILE A 73 -1.93 -17.48 3.54
N VAL A 74 -1.30 -18.53 3.02
CA VAL A 74 -1.87 -19.88 2.93
C VAL A 74 -1.10 -20.83 3.85
N GLY A 75 -1.83 -21.52 4.73
CA GLY A 75 -1.27 -22.60 5.57
C GLY A 75 -0.36 -22.14 6.71
N ASP A 76 -0.41 -20.87 7.12
CA ASP A 76 0.39 -20.32 8.22
C ASP A 76 -0.46 -19.49 9.19
N ASP A 77 -1.12 -20.18 10.12
CA ASP A 77 -1.99 -19.55 11.13
C ASP A 77 -1.22 -18.58 12.04
N ALA A 78 0.06 -18.84 12.29
CA ALA A 78 0.88 -17.96 13.12
C ALA A 78 1.21 -16.64 12.40
N ALA A 79 1.42 -16.67 11.08
CA ALA A 79 1.58 -15.46 10.29
C ALA A 79 0.25 -14.71 10.10
N MET A 80 -0.86 -15.44 9.92
CA MET A 80 -2.20 -14.84 9.77
C MET A 80 -2.66 -14.04 10.99
N LYS A 81 -2.10 -14.28 12.18
CA LYS A 81 -2.33 -13.43 13.36
C LYS A 81 -1.89 -11.97 13.17
N TYR A 82 -0.93 -11.71 12.27
CA TYR A 82 -0.48 -10.35 11.95
C TYR A 82 -1.21 -9.73 10.75
N TRP A 83 -2.11 -10.47 10.11
CA TRP A 83 -2.91 -9.99 8.97
C TRP A 83 -4.04 -9.07 9.42
N GLN A 84 -4.66 -9.40 10.56
CA GLN A 84 -5.77 -8.65 11.13
C GLN A 84 -5.28 -7.41 11.88
N ARG A 85 -6.18 -6.43 12.03
CA ARG A 85 -5.96 -5.22 12.81
C ARG A 85 -6.97 -5.18 13.95
N ASP A 86 -6.54 -4.74 15.12
CA ASP A 86 -7.45 -4.39 16.20
C ASP A 86 -8.12 -3.06 15.86
N TYR A 87 -9.43 -3.11 15.62
CA TYR A 87 -10.25 -1.93 15.37
C TYR A 87 -10.86 -1.43 16.68
N ALA A 88 -11.12 -0.12 16.77
CA ALA A 88 -11.82 0.46 17.91
C ALA A 88 -13.28 -0.03 17.97
N ASP A 89 -13.88 0.00 19.16
CA ASP A 89 -15.29 -0.35 19.35
C ASP A 89 -16.19 0.43 18.38
N GLY A 90 -17.13 -0.28 17.73
CA GLY A 90 -18.01 0.28 16.70
C GLY A 90 -17.45 0.28 15.27
N TRP A 91 -16.17 -0.03 15.06
CA TRP A 91 -15.55 -0.10 13.72
C TRP A 91 -15.42 -1.52 13.18
N VAL A 92 -15.72 -2.53 14.00
CA VAL A 92 -15.61 -3.95 13.62
C VAL A 92 -16.81 -4.40 12.75
N GLU A 93 -17.98 -3.80 12.95
CA GLU A 93 -19.24 -4.25 12.34
C GLU A 93 -19.36 -3.91 10.84
N ASP A 94 -18.56 -2.97 10.33
CA ASP A 94 -18.64 -2.47 8.94
C ASP A 94 -17.63 -3.15 7.99
N LEU A 95 -16.97 -4.22 8.43
CA LEU A 95 -15.85 -4.85 7.69
C LEU A 95 -16.25 -6.07 6.86
N THR A 96 -17.51 -6.51 6.87
CA THR A 96 -17.99 -7.59 6.00
C THR A 96 -18.35 -7.05 4.61
N ILE A 97 -17.33 -6.72 3.81
CA ILE A 97 -17.50 -6.58 2.37
C ILE A 97 -17.66 -8.01 1.82
N THR A 98 -18.90 -8.41 1.56
CA THR A 98 -19.26 -9.72 0.97
C THR A 98 -19.13 -9.68 -0.54
#